data_AF-A0A965PQE3-F1
#
_entry.id   AF-A0A965PQE3-F1
#
_cell.length_a   1.000
_cell.length_b   1.000
_cell.length_c   1.000
_cell.angle_alpha   90.00
_cell.angle_beta   90.00
_cell.angle_gamma   90.00
#
_symmetry.space_group_name_H-M   'P 1'
#
loop_
_entity.id
_entity.type
_entity.pdbx_description
1 polymer ?
#
loop_
_entity_poly.entity_id
_entity_poly.type
_entity_poly.pdbx_seq_one_letter_code
_entity_poly.pdbx_strand_id
1 'polypeptide(L)' 'MKSPGVDLAWAYIELLLTENSRLHKTIAKVDRLCGDILADCSREVYEANMVSLTDDLEDLAKFLEVHQEKIKLLAGALNQ' A
#
# COMPACT_ATOMS: atom_id res chain seq x y z
N MET A 1 -10.80 31.03 4.62
CA MET A 1 -11.23 29.64 4.94
C MET A 1 -11.29 28.87 3.63
N LYS A 2 -10.68 27.68 3.57
CA LYS A 2 -10.91 26.75 2.44
C LYS A 2 -12.38 26.30 2.49
N SER A 3 -12.98 26.03 1.33
CA SER A 3 -14.35 25.52 1.32
C SER A 3 -14.37 24.09 1.86
N PRO A 4 -15.45 23.64 2.51
CA PRO A 4 -15.56 22.27 3.02
C PRO A 4 -15.28 21.19 1.97
N GLY A 5 -15.66 21.44 0.70
CA GLY A 5 -15.35 20.53 -0.41
C GLY A 5 -13.86 20.43 -0.74
N VAL A 6 -13.09 21.52 -0.58
CA VAL A 6 -11.63 21.49 -0.76
C VAL A 6 -10.95 20.69 0.35
N ASP A 7 -11.45 20.78 1.59
CA ASP A 7 -10.90 20.00 2.71
C ASP A 7 -11.19 18.50 2.55
N LEU A 8 -12.39 18.12 2.08
CA LEU A 8 -12.72 16.74 1.74
C LEU A 8 -11.86 16.19 0.60
N ALA A 9 -11.61 17.00 -0.43
CA ALA A 9 -10.75 16.62 -1.56
C ALA A 9 -9.31 16.37 -1.10
N TRP A 10 -8.78 17.22 -0.20
CA TRP A 10 -7.47 17.00 0.39
C TRP A 10 -7.39 15.70 1.20
N ALA A 11 -8.37 15.44 2.07
CA ALA A 11 -8.41 14.20 2.83
C ALA A 11 -8.45 12.97 1.91
N TYR A 12 -9.23 13.03 0.82
CA TYR A 12 -9.29 11.95 -0.17
C TYR A 12 -7.93 11.73 -0.87
N ILE A 13 -7.27 12.80 -1.30
CA ILE A 13 -5.94 12.74 -1.92
C ILE A 13 -4.91 12.15 -0.96
N GLU A 14 -4.92 12.55 0.32
CA GLU A 14 -4.00 12.01 1.33
C GLU A 14 -4.17 10.50 1.53
N LEU A 15 -5.41 10.00 1.52
CA LEU A 15 -5.65 8.57 1.57
C LEU A 15 -5.08 7.86 0.34
N LEU A 16 -5.33 8.37 -0.88
CA LEU A 16 -4.81 7.77 -2.10
C LEU A 16 -3.28 7.75 -2.13
N LEU A 17 -2.63 8.84 -1.72
CA LEU A 17 -1.17 8.92 -1.63
C LEU A 17 -0.61 7.90 -0.62
N THR A 18 -1.30 7.73 0.51
CA THR A 18 -0.90 6.74 1.53
C THR A 18 -1.01 5.31 1.00
N GLU A 19 -2.12 4.98 0.33
CA GLU A 19 -2.31 3.67 -0.29
C GLU A 19 -1.25 3.38 -1.35
N ASN A 20 -1.02 4.33 -2.25
CA ASN A 20 -0.02 4.21 -3.29
C ASN A 20 1.40 4.02 -2.73
N SER A 21 1.76 4.76 -1.68
CA SER A 21 3.04 4.60 -0.97
C SER A 21 3.21 3.19 -0.39
N ARG A 22 2.15 2.62 0.21
CA ARG A 22 2.17 1.26 0.74
C ARG A 22 2.35 0.21 -0.37
N LEU A 23 1.61 0.34 -1.46
CA LEU A 23 1.74 -0.56 -2.61
C LEU A 23 3.16 -0.55 -3.19
N HIS A 24 3.78 0.63 -3.32
CA HIS A 24 5.16 0.73 -3.81
C HIS A 24 6.18 0.03 -2.90
N LYS A 25 5.98 0.04 -1.57
CA LYS A 25 6.86 -0.69 -0.65
C LYS A 25 6.77 -2.20 -0.86
N THR A 26 5.56 -2.73 -1.02
CA THR A 26 5.33 -4.15 -1.30
C THR A 26 5.91 -4.55 -2.65
N ILE A 27 5.72 -3.73 -3.69
CA ILE A 27 6.32 -3.95 -5.02
C ILE A 27 7.85 -4.02 -4.93
N ALA A 28 8.50 -3.13 -4.16
CA ALA A 28 9.95 -3.15 -4.00
C ALA A 28 10.46 -4.44 -3.32
N LYS A 29 9.68 -5.03 -2.41
CA LYS A 29 10.00 -6.34 -1.81
C LYS A 29 9.88 -7.49 -2.81
N VAL A 30 8.85 -7.46 -3.66
CA VAL A 30 8.68 -8.44 -4.74
C VAL A 30 9.85 -8.34 -5.73
N ASP A 31 10.19 -7.12 -6.17
CA ASP A 31 11.31 -6.86 -7.07
C ASP A 31 12.63 -7.39 -6.50
N ARG A 32 12.89 -7.12 -5.21
CA ARG A 32 14.05 -7.66 -4.50
C ARG A 32 14.08 -9.19 -4.50
N LEU A 33 12.98 -9.84 -4.13
CA LEU A 33 12.89 -11.30 -4.11
C LEU A 33 13.17 -11.88 -5.51
N CYS A 34 12.57 -11.30 -6.56
CA CYS A 34 12.80 -11.72 -7.93
C CYS A 34 14.28 -11.52 -8.35
N GLY A 35 14.87 -10.38 -8.01
CA GLY A 35 16.29 -10.10 -8.26
C GLY A 35 17.20 -11.12 -7.59
N ASP A 36 16.95 -11.44 -6.32
CA ASP A 36 17.74 -12.42 -5.56
C ASP A 36 17.59 -13.84 -6.12
N ILE A 37 16.39 -14.25 -6.56
CA ILE A 37 16.18 -15.54 -7.24
C ILE A 37 16.95 -15.60 -8.55
N LEU A 38 16.89 -14.55 -9.37
CA LEU A 38 17.59 -14.48 -10.66
C LEU A 38 19.11 -14.46 -10.50
N ALA A 39 19.61 -14.02 -9.34
CA ALA A 39 21.02 -14.03 -8.99
C ALA A 39 21.49 -15.36 -8.36
N ASP A 40 20.65 -16.41 -8.35
CA ASP A 40 20.93 -17.70 -7.71
C ASP A 40 21.31 -17.55 -6.23
N CYS A 41 20.51 -16.78 -5.48
CA CYS A 41 20.75 -16.52 -4.06
C CYS A 41 20.72 -17.81 -3.22
N SER A 42 21.33 -17.76 -2.04
CA SER A 42 21.29 -18.88 -1.11
C SER A 42 19.86 -19.13 -0.60
N ARG A 43 19.63 -20.34 -0.11
CA ARG A 43 18.35 -20.73 0.46
C ARG A 43 17.95 -19.83 1.64
N GLU A 44 18.91 -19.46 2.48
CA GLU A 44 18.67 -18.59 3.64
C GLU A 44 18.20 -17.19 3.20
N VAL A 45 18.78 -16.64 2.13
CA VAL A 45 18.38 -15.34 1.56
C VAL A 45 16.96 -15.41 1.00
N TYR A 46 16.67 -16.47 0.23
CA TYR A 46 15.32 -16.71 -0.29
C TYR A 46 14.27 -16.80 0.83
N GLU A 47 14.51 -17.63 1.85
CA GLU A 47 13.58 -17.83 2.96
C GLU A 47 13.36 -16.52 3.75
N ALA A 48 14.43 -15.77 4.02
CA ALA A 48 14.33 -14.48 4.72
C ALA A 48 13.51 -13.44 3.94
N ASN A 49 13.70 -13.35 2.62
CA ASN A 49 12.93 -12.44 1.77
C ASN A 49 11.46 -12.88 1.65
N MET A 50 11.21 -14.19 1.55
CA MET A 50 9.85 -14.73 1.52
C MET A 50 9.07 -14.44 2.79
N VAL A 51 9.69 -14.62 3.96
CA VAL A 51 9.08 -14.24 5.26
C VAL A 51 8.79 -12.74 5.28
N SER A 52 9.77 -11.90 4.93
CA SER A 52 9.61 -10.45 4.93
C SER A 52 8.52 -9.95 3.96
N LEU A 53 8.35 -10.60 2.82
CA LEU A 53 7.30 -10.30 1.86
C LEU A 53 5.93 -10.78 2.35
N THR A 54 5.86 -11.96 2.95
CA THR A 54 4.61 -12.51 3.50
C THR A 54 4.06 -11.61 4.60
N ASP A 55 4.91 -11.21 5.55
CA ASP A 55 4.52 -10.31 6.64
C ASP A 55 4.01 -8.95 6.10
N ASP A 56 4.67 -8.42 5.07
CA ASP A 56 4.28 -7.15 4.44
C ASP A 56 2.94 -7.27 3.69
N LEU A 57 2.69 -8.39 3.01
CA LEU A 57 1.42 -8.66 2.33
C LEU A 57 0.26 -8.79 3.33
N GLU A 58 0.49 -9.43 4.48
CA GLU A 58 -0.52 -9.52 5.53
C GLU A 58 -0.84 -8.15 6.17
N ASP A 59 0.18 -7.32 6.41
CA ASP A 59 0.00 -5.94 6.89
C ASP A 59 -0.76 -5.10 5.83
N LEU A 60 -0.36 -5.20 4.57
CA LEU A 60 -0.99 -4.49 3.46
C LEU A 60 -2.47 -4.87 3.30
N ALA A 61 -2.81 -6.16 3.40
CA ALA A 61 -4.19 -6.63 3.28
C ALA A 61 -5.09 -6.01 4.37
N LYS A 62 -4.64 -6.05 5.63
CA LYS A 62 -5.35 -5.43 6.78
C LYS A 62 -5.48 -3.92 6.61
N PHE A 63 -4.43 -3.27 6.13
CA PHE A 63 -4.45 -1.84 5.83
C PHE A 63 -5.51 -1.51 4.77
N LEU A 64 -5.51 -2.23 3.63
CA LEU A 64 -6.42 -1.96 2.52
C LEU A 64 -7.89 -2.18 2.90
N GLU A 65 -8.20 -3.18 3.72
CA GLU A 65 -9.56 -3.45 4.19
C GLU A 65 -10.17 -2.21 4.88
N VAL A 66 -9.44 -1.63 5.84
CA VAL A 66 -9.90 -0.42 6.56
C VAL A 66 -9.83 0.83 5.68
N HIS A 67 -8.80 0.93 4.85
CA HIS A 67 -8.50 2.15 4.09
C HIS A 67 -9.45 2.35 2.91
N GLN A 68 -9.83 1.28 2.21
CA GLN A 68 -10.76 1.35 1.09
C GLN A 68 -12.17 1.80 1.52
N GLU A 69 -12.61 1.46 2.73
CA GLU A 69 -13.88 1.96 3.26
C GLU A 69 -13.87 3.50 3.42
N LYS A 70 -12.77 4.05 3.93
CA LYS A 70 -12.60 5.50 4.09
C LYS A 70 -12.56 6.23 2.74
N ILE A 71 -11.87 5.65 1.76
CA ILE A 71 -11.84 6.15 0.37
C ILE A 71 -13.26 6.17 -0.21
N LYS A 72 -14.04 5.10 -0.05
CA LYS A 72 -15.43 5.02 -0.54
C LYS A 72 -16.33 6.08 0.10
N LEU A 73 -16.24 6.27 1.42
CA LEU A 73 -17.04 7.27 2.14
C LEU A 73 -16.71 8.71 1.67
N LEU A 74 -15.43 9.05 1.55
CA LEU A 74 -15.01 10.38 1.10
C LEU A 74 -15.35 10.62 -0.38
N ALA A 75 -15.17 9.62 -1.25
CA ALA A 75 -15.59 9.71 -2.64
C ALA A 75 -17.12 9.91 -2.76
N GLY A 76 -17.91 9.24 -1.92
CA GLY A 76 -19.35 9.45 -1.86
C GLY A 76 -19.72 10.87 -1.45
N ALA A 77 -19.06 11.42 -0.42
CA ALA A 77 -19.30 12.79 0.05
C ALA A 77 -18.88 13.87 -0.96
N LEU A 78 -17.84 13.63 -1.76
CA LEU A 78 -17.38 14.56 -2.81
C LEU A 78 -18.27 14.61 -4.04
N ASN A 79 -19.05 13.54 -4.29
CA ASN A 79 -19.94 13.42 -5.45
C ASN A 79 -21.37 13.92 -5.17
N GLN A 80 -21.65 14.40 -3.95
CA GLN A 80 -22.93 15.01 -3.54
C GLN A 80 -22.87 16.54 -3.65
#